data_AF-A0A2M7CPL5-F1
#
_entry.id   AF-A0A2M7CPL5-F1
#
_cell.length_a   1.000
_cell.length_b   1.000
_cell.length_c   1.000
_cell.angle_alpha   90.00
_cell.angle_beta   90.00
_cell.angle_gamma   90.00
#
_symmetry.space_group_name_H-M   'P 1'
#
loop_
_entity.id
_entity.type
_entity.pdbx_description
1 polymer ?
#
loop_
_entity_poly.entity_id
_entity_poly.type
_entity_poly.pdbx_seq_one_letter_code
_entity_poly.pdbx_strand_id
1 'polypeptide(L)'
;RVLSLAHTEAEHAHQVNIGTEHLLLGLADEEGGVAGRVLRELGLETNRVREMVGRVSPAGHFSGSKIDLAPDTQQVLEFAVDEARRLGHHYIGTEHILLALVRVEGVAMEILRRLGVTPDQIRRQTRRVLNESASAPTPAGPGQPARPGQPGQKTPLVDQLATDLTSRAEEKKLDPVIGRQMEIERVIQILARRTKNNPALIGEPGVGKTAIVEGLAQRIVDGDVPAPLMNKRLLQLDVGSLVAGTMYRGQFEERLKRIIDELKQSGSILFIDEVHMLVGAGAAGSSVDAANILKPALSRGELQVIGATTLDEYRKYIETDAALERRFQPVQVDEPSVDETIEILKGVRSAYEEHHHLV
;
A
#
# COMPACT_ATOMS: atom_id res chain seq x y z
N ARG A 1 22.38 4.90 4.72
CA ARG A 1 22.33 6.04 3.78
C ARG A 1 22.64 7.36 4.48
N VAL A 2 21.89 7.76 5.52
CA VAL A 2 22.24 8.92 6.40
C VAL A 2 23.72 8.97 6.77
N LEU A 3 24.28 7.87 7.28
CA LEU A 3 25.68 7.82 7.72
C LEU A 3 26.67 8.08 6.57
N SER A 4 26.36 7.63 5.36
CA SER A 4 27.18 7.90 4.18
C SER A 4 27.10 9.38 3.77
N LEU A 5 25.90 9.99 3.87
CA LEU A 5 25.72 11.42 3.62
C LEU A 5 26.46 12.25 4.68
N ALA A 6 26.38 11.86 5.95
CA ALA A 6 27.12 12.49 7.05
C ALA A 6 28.63 12.38 6.84
N HIS A 7 29.12 11.25 6.32
CA HIS A 7 30.53 11.10 5.96
C HIS A 7 30.93 12.07 4.85
N THR A 8 30.15 12.15 3.77
CA THR A 8 30.41 13.09 2.66
C THR A 8 30.38 14.55 3.11
N GLU A 9 29.44 14.92 3.98
CA GLU A 9 29.38 16.28 4.54
C GLU A 9 30.59 16.58 5.45
N ALA A 10 31.08 15.61 6.22
CA ALA A 10 32.32 15.76 7.00
C ALA A 10 33.57 15.89 6.12
N GLU A 11 33.62 15.15 5.00
CA GLU A 11 34.68 15.28 3.99
C GLU A 11 34.67 16.66 3.33
N HIS A 12 33.50 17.15 2.92
CA HIS A 12 33.33 18.47 2.32
C HIS A 12 33.67 19.60 3.30
N ALA A 13 33.36 19.42 4.58
CA ALA A 13 33.72 20.36 5.64
C ALA A 13 35.18 20.24 6.11
N HIS A 14 35.97 19.32 5.52
CA HIS A 14 37.35 19.03 5.89
C HIS A 14 37.54 18.78 7.40
N GLN A 15 36.58 18.09 8.02
CA GLN A 15 36.60 17.77 9.44
C GLN A 15 37.23 16.40 9.71
N VAL A 16 37.88 16.28 10.87
CA VAL A 16 38.59 15.07 11.29
C VAL A 16 37.62 13.95 11.70
N ASN A 17 36.45 14.33 12.22
CA ASN A 17 35.46 13.42 12.76
C ASN A 17 34.06 13.73 12.20
N ILE A 18 33.23 12.71 12.06
CA ILE A 18 31.80 12.86 11.80
C ILE A 18 31.12 13.24 13.13
N GLY A 19 30.88 14.53 13.32
CA GLY A 19 30.07 15.08 14.41
C GLY A 19 28.55 15.00 14.19
N THR A 20 27.80 15.34 15.24
CA THR A 20 26.32 15.30 15.24
C THR A 20 25.71 16.24 14.20
N GLU A 21 26.38 17.34 13.86
CA GLU A 21 25.98 18.29 12.82
C GLU A 21 25.94 17.68 11.42
N HIS A 22 26.88 16.78 11.09
CA HIS A 22 26.89 16.09 9.80
C HIS A 22 25.78 15.04 9.75
N LEU A 23 25.48 14.42 10.90
CA LEU A 23 24.34 13.53 11.02
C LEU A 23 23.02 14.28 10.81
N LEU A 24 22.89 15.50 11.36
CA LEU A 24 21.75 16.38 11.12
C LEU A 24 21.62 16.77 9.64
N LEU A 25 22.73 17.09 8.97
CA LEU A 25 22.74 17.37 7.52
C LEU A 25 22.34 16.14 6.71
N GLY A 26 22.91 14.97 7.03
CA GLY A 26 22.56 13.71 6.37
C GLY A 26 21.08 13.34 6.54
N LEU A 27 20.46 13.66 7.68
CA LEU A 27 19.03 13.47 7.90
C LEU A 27 18.17 14.47 7.10
N ALA A 28 18.63 15.72 6.98
CA ALA A 28 17.93 16.75 6.20
C ALA A 28 18.00 16.49 4.69
N ASP A 29 19.14 15.99 4.20
CA ASP A 29 19.40 15.69 2.80
C ASP A 29 18.73 14.38 2.33
N GLU A 30 18.39 13.47 3.25
CA GLU A 30 17.65 12.26 2.91
C GLU A 30 16.16 12.56 2.62
N GLU A 31 15.85 12.78 1.35
CA GLU A 31 14.49 13.12 0.88
C GLU A 31 13.42 12.06 1.20
N GLY A 32 13.81 10.78 1.17
CA GLY A 32 12.90 9.64 1.40
C GLY A 32 12.75 9.20 2.86
N GLY A 33 13.44 9.83 3.80
CA GLY A 33 13.44 9.47 5.21
C GLY A 33 12.34 10.17 6.01
N VAL A 34 11.83 9.49 7.04
CA VAL A 34 10.89 10.07 8.02
C VAL A 34 11.51 11.30 8.70
N ALA A 35 12.80 11.24 9.06
CA ALA A 35 13.49 12.37 9.68
C ALA A 35 13.57 13.60 8.76
N GLY A 36 13.94 13.42 7.49
CA GLY A 36 13.99 14.51 6.53
C GLY A 36 12.62 15.18 6.35
N ARG A 37 11.55 14.37 6.30
CA ARG A 37 10.18 14.89 6.28
C ARG A 37 9.84 15.70 7.54
N VAL A 38 10.15 15.18 8.72
CA VAL A 38 9.91 15.87 10.00
C VAL A 38 10.65 17.22 10.05
N LEU A 39 11.91 17.25 9.62
CA LEU A 39 12.72 18.48 9.59
C LEU A 39 12.11 19.52 8.64
N ARG A 40 11.70 19.12 7.42
CA ARG A 40 11.04 20.03 6.45
C ARG A 40 9.71 20.56 6.97
N GLU A 41 8.87 19.73 7.58
CA GLU A 41 7.59 20.16 8.16
C GLU A 41 7.77 21.13 9.35
N LEU A 42 8.93 21.09 10.02
CA LEU A 42 9.33 22.07 11.03
C LEU A 42 10.00 23.33 10.45
N GLY A 43 10.07 23.45 9.12
CA GLY A 43 10.68 24.59 8.42
C GLY A 43 12.20 24.56 8.37
N LEU A 44 12.81 23.39 8.60
CA LEU A 44 14.25 23.17 8.56
C LEU A 44 14.68 22.65 7.17
N GLU A 45 14.74 23.57 6.21
CA GLU A 45 15.25 23.29 4.87
C GLU A 45 16.77 23.01 4.91
N THR A 46 17.23 22.03 4.12
CA THR A 46 18.63 21.56 4.12
C THR A 46 19.63 22.70 3.93
N ASN A 47 19.35 23.65 3.03
CA ASN A 47 20.22 24.81 2.81
C ASN A 47 20.36 25.71 4.04
N ARG A 48 19.27 25.88 4.81
CA ARG A 48 19.25 26.69 6.03
C ARG A 48 19.98 25.99 7.17
N VAL A 49 19.84 24.66 7.27
CA VAL A 49 20.61 23.84 8.22
C VAL A 49 22.10 23.93 7.87
N ARG A 50 22.47 23.77 6.60
CA ARG A 50 23.86 23.86 6.11
C ARG A 50 24.50 25.22 6.40
N GLU A 51 23.76 26.31 6.19
CA GLU A 51 24.24 27.65 6.53
C GLU A 51 24.50 27.79 8.04
N MET A 52 23.62 27.27 8.88
CA MET A 52 23.80 27.31 10.33
C MET A 52 24.96 26.43 10.79
N VAL A 53 25.15 25.24 10.19
CA VAL A 53 26.30 24.38 10.45
C VAL A 53 27.59 25.14 10.16
N GLY A 54 27.72 25.80 9.00
CA GLY A 54 28.92 26.57 8.66
C GLY A 54 29.21 27.75 9.60
N ARG A 55 28.20 28.24 10.33
CA ARG A 55 28.36 29.30 11.35
C ARG A 55 28.76 28.76 12.72
N VAL A 56 28.34 27.54 13.08
CA VAL A 56 28.57 26.93 14.40
C VAL A 56 29.79 26.01 14.39
N SER A 57 30.02 25.30 13.29
CA SER A 57 31.13 24.37 13.07
C SER A 57 31.86 24.78 11.77
N PRO A 58 32.84 25.70 11.85
CA PRO A 58 33.61 26.14 10.68
C PRO A 58 34.37 24.99 10.03
N ALA A 59 34.71 25.15 8.75
CA ALA A 59 35.48 24.16 8.02
C ALA A 59 36.84 23.87 8.70
N GLY A 60 37.19 22.59 8.77
CA GLY A 60 38.46 22.12 9.31
C GLY A 60 39.59 22.20 8.28
N HIS A 61 40.75 21.64 8.65
CA HIS A 61 41.95 21.56 7.81
C HIS A 61 42.38 20.10 7.55
N PHE A 62 41.44 19.14 7.65
CA PHE A 62 41.78 17.73 7.59
C PHE A 62 42.11 17.27 6.16
N SER A 63 43.24 16.58 6.02
CA SER A 63 43.75 16.01 4.76
C SER A 63 44.15 14.53 4.93
N GLY A 64 43.49 13.82 5.84
CA GLY A 64 43.69 12.39 6.08
C GLY A 64 42.66 11.53 5.34
N SER A 65 42.97 10.24 5.13
CA SER A 65 42.14 9.32 4.34
C SER A 65 41.05 8.60 5.14
N LYS A 66 40.94 8.82 6.45
CA LYS A 66 39.99 8.11 7.31
C LYS A 66 39.36 9.07 8.32
N ILE A 67 38.04 9.19 8.26
CA ILE A 67 37.23 10.01 9.18
C ILE A 67 36.53 9.04 10.13
N ASP A 68 36.72 9.24 11.43
CA ASP A 68 36.09 8.44 12.47
C ASP A 68 34.84 9.13 13.03
N LEU A 69 33.95 8.37 13.68
CA LEU A 69 32.77 8.94 14.35
C LEU A 69 33.18 9.66 15.64
N ALA A 70 32.66 10.87 15.86
CA ALA A 70 32.86 11.56 17.14
C ALA A 70 32.14 10.82 18.29
N PRO A 71 32.61 10.95 19.55
CA PRO A 71 32.01 10.24 20.69
C PRO A 71 30.52 10.53 20.91
N ASP A 72 30.09 11.78 20.70
CA ASP A 72 28.69 12.18 20.75
C ASP A 72 27.85 11.50 19.65
N THR A 73 28.42 11.32 18.47
CA THR A 73 27.78 10.66 17.34
C THR A 73 27.65 9.16 17.56
N GLN A 74 28.66 8.52 18.16
CA GLN A 74 28.56 7.12 18.61
C GLN A 74 27.42 6.94 19.62
N GLN A 75 27.34 7.85 20.60
CA GLN A 75 26.26 7.85 21.60
C GLN A 75 24.88 8.05 20.97
N VAL A 76 24.75 8.90 19.94
CA VAL A 76 23.49 9.03 19.18
C VAL A 76 23.09 7.71 18.52
N LEU A 77 24.03 6.97 17.94
CA LEU A 77 23.72 5.68 17.31
C LEU A 77 23.30 4.62 18.33
N GLU A 78 23.91 4.59 19.51
CA GLU A 78 23.49 3.73 20.61
C GLU A 78 22.05 4.04 21.05
N PHE A 79 21.73 5.32 21.27
CA PHE A 79 20.36 5.72 21.61
C PHE A 79 19.35 5.50 20.48
N ALA A 80 19.77 5.49 19.21
CA ALA A 80 18.91 5.16 18.09
C ALA A 80 18.50 3.68 18.10
N VAL A 81 19.39 2.78 18.57
CA VAL A 81 19.07 1.35 18.78
C VAL A 81 17.99 1.22 19.86
N ASP A 82 18.14 1.94 20.98
CA ASP A 82 17.17 1.91 22.07
C ASP A 82 15.81 2.46 21.64
N GLU A 83 15.80 3.52 20.84
CA GLU A 83 14.56 4.13 20.35
C GLU A 83 13.83 3.21 19.36
N ALA A 84 14.55 2.51 18.48
CA ALA A 84 13.98 1.49 17.61
C ALA A 84 13.31 0.37 18.43
N ARG A 85 13.99 -0.14 19.47
CA ARG A 85 13.44 -1.15 20.38
C ARG A 85 12.20 -0.65 21.13
N ARG A 86 12.23 0.59 21.62
CA ARG A 86 11.12 1.21 22.36
C ARG A 86 9.86 1.36 21.51
N LEU A 87 10.02 1.55 20.20
CA LEU A 87 8.92 1.64 19.23
C LEU A 87 8.53 0.28 18.62
N GLY A 88 9.20 -0.81 19.00
CA GLY A 88 8.92 -2.15 18.48
C GLY A 88 9.46 -2.40 17.07
N HIS A 89 10.38 -1.57 16.58
CA HIS A 89 10.97 -1.70 15.25
C HIS A 89 12.20 -2.62 15.27
N HIS A 90 12.28 -3.56 14.32
CA HIS A 90 13.41 -4.51 14.19
C HIS A 90 14.62 -3.92 13.45
N TYR A 91 14.53 -2.67 12.98
CA TYR A 91 15.59 -1.97 12.27
C TYR A 91 15.67 -0.50 12.70
N ILE A 92 16.81 0.14 12.46
CA ILE A 92 17.03 1.55 12.80
C ILE A 92 16.68 2.42 11.59
N GLY A 93 15.49 3.02 11.60
CA GLY A 93 15.10 4.07 10.66
C GLY A 93 15.64 5.45 11.00
N THR A 94 15.45 6.39 10.06
CA THR A 94 15.90 7.78 10.16
C THR A 94 15.29 8.52 11.37
N GLU A 95 14.05 8.19 11.71
CA GLU A 95 13.29 8.70 12.84
C GLU A 95 13.95 8.36 14.19
N HIS A 96 14.52 7.17 14.33
CA HIS A 96 15.20 6.77 15.56
C HIS A 96 16.49 7.57 15.73
N ILE A 97 17.21 7.79 14.64
CA ILE A 97 18.43 8.61 14.62
C ILE A 97 18.07 10.05 14.99
N LEU A 98 17.00 10.63 14.42
CA LEU A 98 16.56 11.99 14.76
C LEU A 98 16.11 12.10 16.23
N LEU A 99 15.37 11.12 16.74
CA LEU A 99 14.92 11.09 18.13
C LEU A 99 16.08 10.91 19.12
N ALA A 100 17.10 10.15 18.74
CA ALA A 100 18.33 9.99 19.50
C ALA A 100 19.21 11.24 19.46
N LEU A 101 19.30 11.89 18.29
CA LEU A 101 20.06 13.12 18.08
C LEU A 101 19.60 14.23 19.02
N VAL A 102 18.29 14.33 19.28
CA VAL A 102 17.73 15.34 20.20
C VAL A 102 17.84 14.96 21.70
N ARG A 103 18.43 13.81 22.03
CA ARG A 103 18.71 13.38 23.41
C ARG A 103 20.16 13.61 23.81
N VAL A 104 21.06 13.74 22.85
CA VAL A 104 22.48 13.98 23.09
C VAL A 104 22.73 15.47 22.97
N GLU A 105 23.40 16.06 23.95
CA GLU A 105 23.90 17.43 23.82
C GLU A 105 25.08 17.42 22.84
N GLY A 106 25.05 18.33 21.86
CA GLY A 106 26.03 18.38 20.79
C GLY A 106 25.71 19.51 19.81
N VAL A 107 26.53 19.63 18.77
CA VAL A 107 26.44 20.71 17.78
C VAL A 107 25.09 20.70 17.06
N ALA A 108 24.56 19.52 16.72
CA ALA A 108 23.22 19.40 16.14
C ALA A 108 22.12 20.02 17.02
N MET A 109 22.17 19.76 18.33
CA MET A 109 21.20 20.29 19.29
C MET A 109 21.31 21.81 19.44
N GLU A 110 22.53 22.36 19.40
CA GLU A 110 22.73 23.80 19.36
C GLU A 110 22.15 24.43 18.09
N ILE A 111 22.38 23.82 16.92
CA ILE A 111 21.84 24.29 15.63
C ILE A 111 20.31 24.30 15.66
N LEU A 112 19.68 23.22 16.12
CA LEU A 112 18.22 23.13 16.25
C LEU A 112 17.66 24.21 17.18
N ARG A 113 18.31 24.48 18.32
CA ARG A 113 17.93 25.57 19.24
C ARG A 113 18.03 26.94 18.57
N ARG A 114 19.12 27.21 17.84
CA ARG A 114 19.31 28.48 17.09
C ARG A 114 18.29 28.66 15.97
N LEU A 115 17.80 27.56 15.40
CA LEU A 115 16.74 27.56 14.39
C LEU A 115 15.32 27.61 15.01
N GLY A 116 15.21 27.67 16.33
CA GLY A 116 13.94 27.82 17.04
C GLY A 116 13.15 26.53 17.20
N VAL A 117 13.79 25.37 17.02
CA VAL A 117 13.16 24.05 17.13
C VAL A 117 13.58 23.37 18.44
N THR A 118 12.59 22.94 19.21
CA THR A 118 12.80 22.23 20.47
C THR A 118 12.73 20.71 20.31
N PRO A 119 13.39 19.93 21.19
CA PRO A 119 13.27 18.47 21.21
C PRO A 119 11.82 17.99 21.28
N ASP A 120 10.97 18.68 22.04
CA ASP A 120 9.56 18.33 22.17
C ASP A 120 8.78 18.55 20.87
N GLN A 121 9.10 19.60 20.09
CA GLN A 121 8.53 19.78 18.77
C GLN A 121 8.92 18.64 17.83
N ILE A 122 10.21 18.25 17.83
CA ILE A 122 10.69 17.12 17.02
C ILE A 122 10.03 15.81 17.44
N ARG A 123 9.91 15.53 18.75
CA ARG A 123 9.24 14.32 19.25
C ARG A 123 7.76 14.27 18.86
N ARG A 124 7.03 15.38 19.03
CA ARG A 124 5.61 15.47 18.64
C ARG A 124 5.45 15.30 17.14
N GLN A 125 6.27 15.98 16.35
CA GLN A 125 6.19 15.90 14.89
C GLN A 125 6.60 14.52 14.37
N THR A 126 7.64 13.91 14.93
CA THR A 126 8.04 12.54 14.58
C THR A 126 6.92 11.55 14.90
N ARG A 127 6.27 11.66 16.06
CA ARG A 127 5.09 10.83 16.38
C ARG A 127 3.94 11.07 15.42
N ARG A 128 3.68 12.32 15.03
CA ARG A 128 2.65 12.66 14.06
C ARG A 128 2.95 12.04 12.69
N VAL A 129 4.16 12.23 12.17
CA VAL A 129 4.59 11.65 10.89
C VAL A 129 4.60 10.14 10.95
N LEU A 130 5.02 9.51 12.06
CA LEU A 130 4.95 8.07 12.24
C LEU A 130 3.52 7.56 12.34
N ASN A 131 2.61 8.29 12.99
CA ASN A 131 1.20 7.91 13.02
C ASN A 131 0.54 8.08 11.64
N GLU A 132 0.90 9.13 10.89
CA GLU A 132 0.53 9.31 9.49
C GLU A 132 1.16 8.23 8.59
N SER A 133 2.37 7.76 8.94
CA SER A 133 3.12 6.68 8.25
C SER A 133 2.86 5.29 8.84
N ALA A 134 1.94 5.17 9.79
CA ALA A 134 1.34 3.92 10.31
C ALA A 134 -0.15 3.85 9.92
N SER A 135 -0.75 5.00 9.62
CA SER A 135 -1.99 5.17 8.83
C SER A 135 -1.70 5.14 7.31
N ALA A 136 -0.43 4.96 6.96
CA ALA A 136 0.07 4.36 5.73
C ALA A 136 0.88 3.12 6.17
N PRO A 137 0.81 1.95 5.56
CA PRO A 137 1.53 0.78 6.02
C PRO A 137 2.95 0.84 5.46
N THR A 138 3.91 0.77 6.37
CA THR A 138 5.24 0.26 6.03
C THR A 138 5.29 -1.24 6.36
N PRO A 139 6.01 -2.05 5.55
CA PRO A 139 6.01 -3.50 5.63
C PRO A 139 6.91 -3.99 6.77
N ALA A 140 6.46 -5.02 7.48
CA ALA A 140 7.30 -5.75 8.42
C ALA A 140 8.15 -6.79 7.68
N GLY A 141 9.48 -6.74 7.89
CA GLY A 141 10.36 -7.91 7.76
C GLY A 141 11.39 -7.88 6.60
N PRO A 142 12.71 -7.90 6.89
CA PRO A 142 13.76 -7.95 5.89
C PRO A 142 14.09 -9.39 5.48
N GLY A 143 13.99 -9.70 4.18
CA GLY A 143 14.47 -10.99 3.68
C GLY A 143 14.08 -11.32 2.25
N GLN A 144 14.59 -10.58 1.26
CA GLN A 144 15.17 -11.11 0.01
C GLN A 144 15.52 -9.97 -0.97
N PRO A 145 16.58 -10.13 -1.79
CA PRO A 145 17.04 -9.06 -2.67
C PRO A 145 16.05 -8.86 -3.81
N ALA A 146 15.46 -7.68 -3.88
CA ALA A 146 14.64 -7.24 -5.01
C ALA A 146 15.46 -7.33 -6.30
N ARG A 147 15.02 -8.17 -7.24
CA ARG A 147 15.49 -8.12 -8.62
C ARG A 147 14.88 -6.91 -9.34
N PRO A 148 15.63 -6.28 -10.26
CA PRO A 148 15.15 -5.13 -11.02
C PRO A 148 14.31 -5.61 -12.21
N GLY A 149 13.05 -5.21 -12.27
CA GLY A 149 12.24 -5.33 -13.48
C GLY A 149 10.75 -5.53 -13.24
N GLN A 150 10.03 -4.46 -12.94
CA GLN A 150 8.68 -4.18 -13.46
C GLN A 150 8.25 -2.77 -13.02
N PRO A 151 7.87 -1.86 -13.95
CA PRO A 151 7.32 -0.56 -13.59
C PRO A 151 5.84 -0.71 -13.22
N GLY A 152 5.57 -1.28 -12.05
CA GLY A 152 4.24 -1.20 -11.44
C GLY A 152 4.11 0.15 -10.73
N GLN A 153 3.23 1.02 -11.22
CA GLN A 153 2.84 2.23 -10.49
C GLN A 153 2.38 1.79 -9.09
N LYS A 154 3.09 2.28 -8.06
CA LYS A 154 2.73 2.02 -6.66
C LYS A 154 1.32 2.58 -6.45
N THR A 155 0.39 1.72 -6.05
CA THR A 155 -0.97 2.08 -5.62
C THR A 155 -1.04 1.97 -4.11
N PRO A 156 -0.34 2.85 -3.38
CA PRO A 156 -0.04 2.66 -1.97
C PRO A 156 -1.29 2.66 -1.10
N LEU A 157 -2.43 3.23 -1.53
CA LEU A 157 -3.68 3.18 -0.78
C LEU A 157 -4.49 1.93 -1.13
N VAL A 158 -4.51 1.55 -2.41
CA VAL A 158 -5.21 0.32 -2.85
C VAL A 158 -4.56 -0.92 -2.24
N ASP A 159 -3.24 -0.97 -2.13
CA ASP A 159 -2.54 -2.12 -1.55
C ASP A 159 -2.83 -2.34 -0.05
N GLN A 160 -3.40 -1.35 0.65
CA GLN A 160 -3.78 -1.46 2.07
C GLN A 160 -5.23 -1.91 2.26
N LEU A 161 -6.10 -1.53 1.31
CA LEU A 161 -7.56 -1.67 1.41
C LEU A 161 -8.11 -2.73 0.45
N ALA A 162 -7.27 -3.19 -0.47
CA ALA A 162 -7.57 -4.25 -1.40
C ALA A 162 -6.53 -5.36 -1.29
N THR A 163 -6.98 -6.59 -1.45
CA THR A 163 -6.12 -7.78 -1.51
C THR A 163 -5.69 -8.00 -2.95
N ASP A 164 -4.38 -8.07 -3.22
CA ASP A 164 -3.85 -8.39 -4.54
C ASP A 164 -3.93 -9.91 -4.78
N LEU A 165 -4.93 -10.32 -5.57
CA LEU A 165 -5.15 -11.71 -5.91
C LEU A 165 -4.09 -12.23 -6.89
N THR A 166 -3.56 -11.38 -7.77
CA THR A 166 -2.48 -11.74 -8.69
C THR A 166 -1.19 -12.09 -7.94
N SER A 167 -0.82 -11.31 -6.92
CA SER A 167 0.34 -11.59 -6.07
C SER A 167 0.15 -12.87 -5.26
N ARG A 168 -1.05 -13.11 -4.71
CA ARG A 168 -1.37 -14.36 -4.01
C ARG A 168 -1.32 -15.58 -4.92
N ALA A 169 -1.71 -15.43 -6.19
CA ALA A 169 -1.58 -16.48 -7.20
C ALA A 169 -0.11 -16.79 -7.51
N GLU A 170 0.74 -15.77 -7.68
CA GLU A 170 2.20 -15.94 -7.87
C GLU A 170 2.85 -16.69 -6.70
N GLU A 171 2.44 -16.37 -5.48
CA GLU A 171 2.91 -17.02 -4.25
C GLU A 171 2.32 -18.42 -4.02
N LYS A 172 1.43 -18.90 -4.92
CA LYS A 172 0.71 -20.18 -4.79
C LYS A 172 -0.09 -20.31 -3.49
N LYS A 173 -0.60 -19.19 -2.98
CA LYS A 173 -1.42 -19.10 -1.76
C LYS A 173 -2.94 -19.09 -2.04
N LEU A 174 -3.33 -19.32 -3.29
CA LEU A 174 -4.73 -19.45 -3.68
C LEU A 174 -5.07 -20.93 -3.81
N ASP A 175 -6.30 -21.27 -3.42
CA ASP A 175 -6.80 -22.63 -3.55
C ASP A 175 -6.95 -23.01 -5.04
N PRO A 176 -6.78 -24.29 -5.39
CA PRO A 176 -6.98 -24.75 -6.76
C PRO A 176 -8.46 -24.63 -7.15
N VAL A 177 -8.73 -23.98 -8.28
CA VAL A 177 -10.09 -23.78 -8.76
C VAL A 177 -10.52 -24.94 -9.66
N ILE A 178 -11.56 -25.66 -9.23
CA ILE A 178 -12.05 -26.89 -9.87
C ILE A 178 -13.47 -26.68 -10.39
N GLY A 179 -13.75 -27.17 -11.61
CA GLY A 179 -15.10 -27.16 -12.19
C GLY A 179 -15.66 -25.78 -12.60
N ARG A 180 -14.83 -24.73 -12.68
CA ARG A 180 -15.26 -23.35 -13.01
C ARG A 180 -14.64 -22.79 -14.31
N GLN A 181 -14.17 -23.67 -15.19
CA GLN A 181 -13.41 -23.26 -16.39
C GLN A 181 -14.27 -22.43 -17.35
N MET A 182 -15.54 -22.81 -17.55
CA MET A 182 -16.43 -22.10 -18.47
C MET A 182 -16.72 -20.67 -18.01
N GLU A 183 -16.94 -20.47 -16.71
CA GLU A 183 -17.18 -19.15 -16.13
C GLU A 183 -15.93 -18.28 -16.18
N ILE A 184 -14.76 -18.83 -15.86
CA ILE A 184 -13.48 -18.11 -15.94
C ILE A 184 -13.22 -17.66 -17.38
N GLU A 185 -13.36 -18.56 -18.36
CA GLU A 185 -13.22 -18.22 -19.79
C GLU A 185 -14.20 -17.12 -20.20
N ARG A 186 -15.44 -17.21 -19.73
CA ARG A 186 -16.47 -16.18 -20.01
C ARG A 186 -16.07 -14.83 -19.44
N VAL A 187 -15.55 -14.78 -18.21
CA VAL A 187 -15.05 -13.57 -17.56
C VAL A 187 -13.89 -12.96 -18.35
N ILE A 188 -12.91 -13.78 -18.75
CA ILE A 188 -11.76 -13.35 -19.59
C ILE A 188 -12.26 -12.73 -20.90
N GLN A 189 -13.19 -13.40 -21.60
CA GLN A 189 -13.76 -12.91 -22.84
C GLN A 189 -14.47 -11.56 -22.69
N ILE A 190 -15.15 -11.33 -21.55
CA ILE A 190 -15.84 -10.06 -21.27
C ILE A 190 -14.82 -8.96 -21.00
N LEU A 191 -13.84 -9.21 -20.12
CA LEU A 191 -12.80 -8.25 -19.74
C LEU A 191 -11.95 -7.80 -20.93
N ALA A 192 -11.76 -8.65 -21.94
CA ALA A 192 -11.01 -8.32 -23.15
C ALA A 192 -11.76 -7.43 -24.15
N ARG A 193 -13.05 -7.13 -23.94
CA ARG A 193 -13.86 -6.30 -24.85
C ARG A 193 -13.55 -4.81 -24.68
N ARG A 194 -13.85 -4.03 -25.72
CA ARG A 194 -13.80 -2.54 -25.68
C ARG A 194 -15.04 -1.92 -25.05
N THR A 195 -16.18 -2.61 -25.08
CA THR A 195 -17.46 -2.15 -24.54
C THR A 195 -18.13 -3.30 -23.79
N LYS A 196 -18.96 -2.98 -22.78
CA LYS A 196 -19.54 -3.98 -21.86
C LYS A 196 -18.49 -4.94 -21.30
N ASN A 197 -17.39 -4.38 -20.82
CA ASN A 197 -16.20 -5.10 -20.39
C ASN A 197 -16.12 -5.33 -18.87
N ASN A 198 -17.21 -5.05 -18.14
CA ASN A 198 -17.31 -5.35 -16.72
C ASN A 198 -18.20 -6.59 -16.52
N PRO A 199 -17.65 -7.75 -16.16
CA PRO A 199 -18.46 -8.93 -15.86
C PRO A 199 -19.19 -8.77 -14.51
N ALA A 200 -20.47 -9.13 -14.48
CA ALA A 200 -21.26 -9.27 -13.27
C ALA A 200 -21.53 -10.75 -13.01
N LEU A 201 -20.92 -11.31 -11.96
CA LEU A 201 -21.13 -12.68 -11.50
C LEU A 201 -22.45 -12.74 -10.71
N ILE A 202 -23.45 -13.41 -11.27
CA ILE A 202 -24.79 -13.52 -10.71
C ILE A 202 -25.05 -14.95 -10.25
N GLY A 203 -25.39 -15.13 -8.98
CA GLY A 203 -25.72 -16.42 -8.38
C GLY A 203 -26.13 -16.26 -6.93
N GLU A 204 -26.44 -17.36 -6.24
CA GLU A 204 -26.71 -17.32 -4.81
C GLU A 204 -25.41 -17.10 -3.99
N PRO A 205 -25.49 -16.62 -2.74
CA PRO A 205 -24.34 -16.57 -1.85
C PRO A 205 -23.76 -17.96 -1.60
N GLY A 206 -22.44 -18.09 -1.58
CA GLY A 206 -21.77 -19.36 -1.27
C GLY A 206 -21.54 -20.31 -2.45
N VAL A 207 -22.02 -20.00 -3.66
CA VAL A 207 -21.77 -20.84 -4.86
C VAL A 207 -20.31 -20.82 -5.33
N GLY A 208 -19.45 -19.96 -4.78
CA GLY A 208 -18.03 -19.88 -5.15
C GLY A 208 -17.70 -18.82 -6.20
N LYS A 209 -18.40 -17.68 -6.19
CA LYS A 209 -18.11 -16.54 -7.09
C LYS A 209 -16.67 -16.02 -6.91
N THR A 210 -16.19 -15.96 -5.68
CA THR A 210 -14.81 -15.58 -5.35
C THR A 210 -13.79 -16.54 -5.96
N ALA A 211 -14.09 -17.85 -5.98
CA ALA A 211 -13.22 -18.85 -6.59
C ALA A 211 -13.05 -18.63 -8.10
N ILE A 212 -14.07 -18.15 -8.82
CA ILE A 212 -13.95 -17.79 -10.24
C ILE A 212 -12.93 -16.65 -10.42
N VAL A 213 -12.93 -15.67 -9.51
CA VAL A 213 -12.02 -14.52 -9.55
C VAL A 213 -10.59 -14.93 -9.18
N GLU A 214 -10.42 -15.81 -8.20
CA GLU A 214 -9.13 -16.40 -7.86
C GLU A 214 -8.56 -17.24 -9.03
N GLY A 215 -9.41 -17.99 -9.71
CA GLY A 215 -9.04 -18.74 -10.91
C GLY A 215 -8.65 -17.84 -12.08
N LEU A 216 -9.31 -16.68 -12.23
CA LEU A 216 -8.86 -15.64 -13.15
C LEU A 216 -7.47 -15.11 -12.79
N ALA A 217 -7.18 -14.88 -11.50
CA ALA A 217 -5.86 -14.43 -11.06
C ALA A 217 -4.76 -15.42 -11.45
N GLN A 218 -5.01 -16.72 -11.22
CA GLN A 218 -4.11 -17.81 -11.63
C GLN A 218 -3.85 -17.77 -13.14
N ARG A 219 -4.91 -17.67 -13.97
CA ARG A 219 -4.77 -17.58 -15.44
C ARG A 219 -3.97 -16.36 -15.91
N ILE A 220 -4.13 -15.21 -15.24
CA ILE A 220 -3.36 -14.00 -15.56
C ILE A 220 -1.86 -14.23 -15.30
N VAL A 221 -1.52 -14.85 -14.17
CA VAL A 221 -0.14 -15.16 -13.76
C VAL A 221 0.50 -16.22 -14.68
N ASP A 222 -0.27 -17.24 -15.03
CA ASP A 222 0.18 -18.31 -15.94
C ASP A 222 0.34 -17.81 -17.40
N GLY A 223 -0.15 -16.61 -17.71
CA GLY A 223 -0.12 -16.04 -19.05
C GLY A 223 -1.19 -16.62 -19.99
N ASP A 224 -2.13 -17.38 -19.46
CA ASP A 224 -3.27 -18.00 -20.16
C ASP A 224 -4.42 -16.99 -20.38
N VAL A 225 -4.09 -15.76 -20.74
CA VAL A 225 -5.06 -14.69 -21.01
C VAL A 225 -4.69 -13.91 -22.28
N PRO A 226 -5.67 -13.31 -22.98
CA PRO A 226 -5.41 -12.47 -24.14
C PRO A 226 -4.47 -11.29 -23.79
N ALA A 227 -3.71 -10.80 -24.79
CA ALA A 227 -2.76 -9.70 -24.64
C ALA A 227 -3.27 -8.47 -23.86
N PRO A 228 -4.54 -8.02 -23.99
CA PRO A 228 -5.06 -6.90 -23.20
C PRO A 228 -5.09 -7.14 -21.69
N LEU A 229 -5.11 -8.39 -21.24
CA LEU A 229 -5.20 -8.77 -19.83
C LEU A 229 -3.87 -9.25 -19.25
N MET A 230 -2.84 -9.43 -20.09
CA MET A 230 -1.52 -9.83 -19.62
C MET A 230 -0.92 -8.77 -18.70
N ASN A 231 -0.30 -9.23 -17.60
CA ASN A 231 0.33 -8.37 -16.58
C ASN A 231 -0.62 -7.36 -15.91
N LYS A 232 -1.94 -7.52 -16.04
CA LYS A 232 -2.89 -6.71 -15.27
C LYS A 232 -2.93 -7.24 -13.83
N ARG A 233 -2.95 -6.31 -12.86
CA ARG A 233 -3.19 -6.67 -11.45
C ARG A 233 -4.68 -6.86 -11.21
N LEU A 234 -5.03 -7.87 -10.42
CA LEU A 234 -6.39 -8.14 -9.97
C LEU A 234 -6.49 -7.87 -8.47
N LEU A 235 -7.29 -6.87 -8.11
CA LEU A 235 -7.37 -6.32 -6.75
C LEU A 235 -8.78 -6.54 -6.21
N GLN A 236 -8.92 -7.25 -5.09
CA GLN A 236 -10.19 -7.44 -4.40
C GLN A 236 -10.40 -6.36 -3.35
N LEU A 237 -11.46 -5.57 -3.48
CA LEU A 237 -11.79 -4.52 -2.54
C LEU A 237 -12.54 -5.09 -1.33
N ASP A 238 -12.04 -4.82 -0.12
CA ASP A 238 -12.77 -5.12 1.11
C ASP A 238 -13.59 -3.91 1.55
N VAL A 239 -14.91 -4.01 1.39
CA VAL A 239 -15.85 -2.96 1.82
C VAL A 239 -15.82 -2.77 3.34
N GLY A 240 -15.56 -3.82 4.12
CA GLY A 240 -15.43 -3.74 5.57
C GLY A 240 -14.27 -2.86 6.00
N SER A 241 -13.09 -3.08 5.40
CA SER A 241 -11.89 -2.25 5.61
C SER A 241 -12.07 -0.79 5.17
N LEU A 242 -12.89 -0.52 4.16
CA LEU A 242 -13.20 0.86 3.75
C LEU A 242 -14.00 1.63 4.79
N VAL A 243 -14.96 0.97 5.43
CA VAL A 243 -15.80 1.56 6.48
C VAL A 243 -15.02 1.68 7.79
N ALA A 244 -14.13 0.73 8.05
CA ALA A 244 -13.28 0.71 9.23
C ALA A 244 -12.45 2.01 9.37
N GLY A 245 -12.52 2.63 10.55
CA GLY A 245 -11.79 3.86 10.84
C GLY A 245 -12.31 5.11 10.12
N THR A 246 -13.53 5.08 9.55
CA THR A 246 -14.26 6.29 9.13
C THR A 246 -15.42 6.56 10.08
N MET A 247 -15.39 7.70 10.78
CA MET A 247 -16.50 8.13 11.65
C MET A 247 -17.52 8.98 10.88
N TYR A 248 -17.14 9.49 9.71
CA TYR A 248 -17.92 10.42 8.91
C TYR A 248 -18.02 9.95 7.46
N ARG A 249 -19.23 10.03 6.89
CA ARG A 249 -19.52 9.69 5.49
C ARG A 249 -18.58 10.37 4.48
N GLY A 250 -18.24 11.64 4.69
CA GLY A 250 -17.34 12.37 3.79
C GLY A 250 -15.92 11.79 3.73
N GLN A 251 -15.42 11.21 4.82
CA GLN A 251 -14.09 10.56 4.85
C GLN A 251 -14.10 9.25 4.07
N PHE A 252 -15.18 8.48 4.16
CA PHE A 252 -15.39 7.29 3.33
C PHE A 252 -15.41 7.66 1.85
N GLU A 253 -16.18 8.69 1.48
CA GLU A 253 -16.29 9.18 0.11
C GLU A 253 -14.93 9.65 -0.43
N GLU A 254 -14.15 10.40 0.36
CA GLU A 254 -12.82 10.85 -0.03
C GLU A 254 -11.84 9.68 -0.22
N ARG A 255 -11.86 8.67 0.66
CA ARG A 255 -11.04 7.45 0.52
C ARG A 255 -11.38 6.69 -0.75
N LEU A 256 -12.67 6.46 -1.00
CA LEU A 256 -13.12 5.76 -2.20
C LEU A 256 -12.72 6.51 -3.48
N LYS A 257 -12.79 7.84 -3.47
CA LYS A 257 -12.35 8.67 -4.60
C LYS A 257 -10.86 8.49 -4.89
N ARG A 258 -10.01 8.48 -3.86
CA ARG A 258 -8.56 8.25 -4.02
C ARG A 258 -8.26 6.86 -4.58
N ILE A 259 -8.95 5.82 -4.10
CA ILE A 259 -8.82 4.44 -4.63
C ILE A 259 -9.16 4.41 -6.12
N ILE A 260 -10.28 5.03 -6.51
CA ILE A 260 -10.70 5.09 -7.90
C ILE A 260 -9.65 5.81 -8.75
N ASP A 261 -9.09 6.92 -8.27
CA ASP A 261 -8.08 7.68 -9.02
C ASP A 261 -6.75 6.90 -9.15
N GLU A 262 -6.35 6.10 -8.16
CA GLU A 262 -5.19 5.18 -8.24
C GLU A 262 -5.45 4.02 -9.22
N LEU A 263 -6.66 3.45 -9.21
CA LEU A 263 -7.04 2.36 -10.12
C LEU A 263 -7.08 2.80 -11.58
N LYS A 264 -7.53 4.04 -11.85
CA LYS A 264 -7.51 4.63 -13.19
C LYS A 264 -6.11 4.74 -13.78
N GLN A 265 -5.13 5.11 -12.95
CA GLN A 265 -3.76 5.30 -13.38
C GLN A 265 -3.06 3.95 -13.64
N SER A 266 -3.28 2.98 -12.75
CA SER A 266 -2.66 1.65 -12.84
C SER A 266 -3.29 0.76 -13.91
N GLY A 267 -4.55 0.99 -14.29
CA GLY A 267 -5.27 0.14 -15.25
C GLY A 267 -5.55 -1.28 -14.72
N SER A 268 -5.55 -1.44 -13.40
CA SER A 268 -5.81 -2.69 -12.69
C SER A 268 -7.29 -3.09 -12.77
N ILE A 269 -7.57 -4.38 -12.59
CA ILE A 269 -8.94 -4.91 -12.53
C ILE A 269 -9.36 -4.93 -11.06
N LEU A 270 -10.52 -4.36 -10.75
CA LEU A 270 -11.09 -4.34 -9.41
C LEU A 270 -12.17 -5.42 -9.26
N PHE A 271 -12.09 -6.24 -8.22
CA PHE A 271 -13.16 -7.16 -7.83
C PHE A 271 -13.91 -6.63 -6.62
N ILE A 272 -15.24 -6.68 -6.67
CA ILE A 272 -16.15 -6.29 -5.58
C ILE A 272 -17.18 -7.41 -5.39
N ASP A 273 -17.12 -8.12 -4.25
CA ASP A 273 -17.95 -9.30 -3.99
C ASP A 273 -19.44 -8.94 -3.79
N GLU A 274 -19.71 -7.79 -3.18
CA GLU A 274 -21.07 -7.28 -2.97
C GLU A 274 -21.23 -5.93 -3.66
N VAL A 275 -21.19 -5.93 -5.00
CA VAL A 275 -21.20 -4.67 -5.77
C VAL A 275 -22.46 -3.84 -5.51
N HIS A 276 -23.57 -4.50 -5.16
CA HIS A 276 -24.82 -3.85 -4.78
C HIS A 276 -24.69 -2.97 -3.53
N MET A 277 -23.77 -3.27 -2.59
CA MET A 277 -23.55 -2.45 -1.40
C MET A 277 -23.00 -1.07 -1.75
N LEU A 278 -22.24 -0.97 -2.84
CA LEU A 278 -21.65 0.29 -3.29
C LEU A 278 -22.52 1.04 -4.31
N VAL A 279 -23.41 0.33 -5.02
CA VAL A 279 -24.27 0.90 -6.06
C VAL A 279 -25.69 1.18 -5.56
N GLY A 280 -26.11 0.49 -4.50
CA GLY A 280 -27.45 0.52 -3.93
C GLY A 280 -27.73 1.80 -3.15
N ALA A 281 -28.23 2.83 -3.85
CA ALA A 281 -28.71 4.05 -3.23
C ALA A 281 -29.98 3.78 -2.38
N GLY A 282 -29.92 4.06 -1.08
CA GLY A 282 -31.07 4.60 -0.34
C GLY A 282 -32.15 3.65 0.19
N ALA A 283 -31.95 2.33 0.28
CA ALA A 283 -32.86 1.47 1.03
C ALA A 283 -32.43 1.40 2.50
N ALA A 284 -33.18 2.08 3.36
CA ALA A 284 -33.05 2.16 4.81
C ALA A 284 -32.32 0.96 5.48
N GLY A 285 -31.04 1.13 5.81
CA GLY A 285 -30.33 0.20 6.70
C GLY A 285 -28.83 0.04 6.47
N SER A 286 -28.32 0.16 5.23
CA SER A 286 -26.89 0.01 4.95
C SER A 286 -26.20 1.36 4.71
N SER A 287 -25.09 1.56 5.43
CA SER A 287 -24.52 2.85 5.85
C SER A 287 -23.52 3.48 4.86
N VAL A 288 -23.58 3.14 3.56
CA VAL A 288 -22.49 3.48 2.63
C VAL A 288 -23.02 3.82 1.22
N ASP A 289 -23.36 5.09 0.99
CA ASP A 289 -23.82 5.57 -0.33
C ASP A 289 -22.62 5.97 -1.21
N ALA A 290 -21.95 4.96 -1.77
CA ALA A 290 -20.82 5.09 -2.69
C ALA A 290 -21.22 5.32 -4.16
N ALA A 291 -22.52 5.23 -4.45
CA ALA A 291 -23.06 5.16 -5.80
C ALA A 291 -22.71 6.42 -6.62
N ASN A 292 -22.76 7.59 -5.98
CA ASN A 292 -22.45 8.87 -6.62
C ASN A 292 -20.99 9.00 -7.07
N ILE A 293 -20.08 8.21 -6.50
CA ILE A 293 -18.65 8.25 -6.79
C ILE A 293 -18.26 7.18 -7.82
N LEU A 294 -18.82 5.97 -7.69
CA LEU A 294 -18.52 4.86 -8.59
C LEU A 294 -19.23 4.96 -9.94
N LYS A 295 -20.50 5.38 -9.97
CA LYS A 295 -21.29 5.47 -11.22
C LYS A 295 -20.60 6.31 -12.29
N PRO A 296 -20.04 7.51 -12.01
CA PRO A 296 -19.35 8.28 -13.03
C PRO A 296 -18.11 7.58 -13.61
N ALA A 297 -17.30 6.93 -12.76
CA ALA A 297 -16.08 6.24 -13.19
C ALA A 297 -16.40 4.99 -14.04
N LEU A 298 -17.41 4.21 -13.62
CA LEU A 298 -17.91 3.05 -14.36
C LEU A 298 -18.55 3.46 -15.69
N SER A 299 -19.38 4.49 -15.68
CA SER A 299 -20.09 4.97 -16.88
C SER A 299 -19.14 5.51 -17.94
N ARG A 300 -18.04 6.17 -17.53
CA ARG A 300 -17.01 6.63 -18.46
C ARG A 300 -16.07 5.52 -18.96
N GLY A 301 -16.13 4.33 -18.36
CA GLY A 301 -15.25 3.21 -18.71
C GLY A 301 -13.80 3.43 -18.27
N GLU A 302 -13.59 4.31 -17.28
CA GLU A 302 -12.27 4.59 -16.70
C GLU A 302 -11.82 3.50 -15.72
N LEU A 303 -12.76 2.67 -15.27
CA LEU A 303 -12.54 1.62 -14.29
C LEU A 303 -13.05 0.28 -14.84
N GLN A 304 -12.21 -0.75 -14.74
CA GLN A 304 -12.56 -2.12 -15.09
C GLN A 304 -12.87 -2.91 -13.83
N VAL A 305 -14.09 -3.46 -13.76
CA VAL A 305 -14.63 -4.06 -12.52
C VAL A 305 -15.26 -5.42 -12.80
N ILE A 306 -14.99 -6.37 -11.91
CA ILE A 306 -15.73 -7.62 -11.74
C ILE A 306 -16.62 -7.42 -10.52
N GLY A 307 -17.93 -7.49 -10.69
CA GLY A 307 -18.89 -7.39 -9.58
C GLY A 307 -19.55 -8.73 -9.31
N ALA A 308 -19.66 -9.15 -8.06
CA ALA A 308 -20.56 -10.23 -7.67
C ALA A 308 -21.82 -9.67 -6.98
N THR A 309 -22.95 -10.34 -7.22
CA THR A 309 -24.27 -9.95 -6.70
C THR A 309 -25.28 -11.09 -6.87
N THR A 310 -26.43 -10.99 -6.23
CA THR A 310 -27.57 -11.90 -6.48
C THR A 310 -28.41 -11.43 -7.68
N LEU A 311 -29.28 -12.30 -8.19
CA LEU A 311 -30.13 -11.98 -9.34
C LEU A 311 -31.09 -10.80 -9.04
N ASP A 312 -31.63 -10.76 -7.83
CA ASP A 312 -32.59 -9.75 -7.41
C ASP A 312 -31.94 -8.37 -7.28
N GLU A 313 -30.75 -8.32 -6.70
CA GLU A 313 -29.94 -7.10 -6.60
C GLU A 313 -29.50 -6.59 -7.97
N TYR A 314 -29.06 -7.50 -8.86
CA TYR A 314 -28.65 -7.14 -10.22
C TYR A 314 -29.79 -6.44 -10.96
N ARG A 315 -31.00 -7.01 -10.92
CA ARG A 315 -32.21 -6.42 -11.52
C ARG A 315 -32.53 -5.05 -10.93
N LYS A 316 -32.51 -4.95 -9.60
CA LYS A 316 -32.89 -3.75 -8.87
C LYS A 316 -31.91 -2.59 -9.03
N TYR A 317 -30.61 -2.86 -9.05
CA TYR A 317 -29.58 -1.82 -8.93
C TYR A 317 -28.71 -1.64 -10.18
N ILE A 318 -28.52 -2.67 -11.00
CA ILE A 318 -27.67 -2.61 -12.21
C ILE A 318 -28.51 -2.53 -13.48
N GLU A 319 -29.49 -3.42 -13.65
CA GLU A 319 -30.33 -3.49 -14.86
C GLU A 319 -31.27 -2.28 -14.97
N THR A 320 -31.76 -1.76 -13.84
CA THR A 320 -32.61 -0.57 -13.81
C THR A 320 -31.83 0.73 -14.14
N ASP A 321 -30.50 0.73 -14.01
CA ASP A 321 -29.66 1.90 -14.30
C ASP A 321 -29.01 1.80 -15.70
N ALA A 322 -29.55 2.58 -16.64
CA ALA A 322 -29.10 2.56 -18.04
C ALA A 322 -27.61 2.90 -18.23
N ALA A 323 -26.96 3.57 -17.28
CA ALA A 323 -25.54 3.88 -17.38
C ALA A 323 -24.67 2.66 -17.03
N LEU A 324 -25.09 1.89 -16.02
CA LEU A 324 -24.41 0.66 -15.59
C LEU A 324 -24.72 -0.53 -16.50
N GLU A 325 -25.96 -0.68 -16.95
CA GLU A 325 -26.38 -1.73 -17.89
C GLU A 325 -25.55 -1.73 -19.20
N ARG A 326 -25.08 -0.56 -19.64
CA ARG A 326 -24.21 -0.42 -20.83
C ARG A 326 -22.75 -0.80 -20.57
N ARG A 327 -22.38 -1.06 -19.32
CA ARG A 327 -21.00 -1.36 -18.89
C ARG A 327 -20.87 -2.78 -18.34
N PHE A 328 -21.90 -3.28 -17.69
CA PHE A 328 -21.94 -4.62 -17.14
C PHE A 328 -22.45 -5.66 -18.15
N GLN A 329 -21.89 -6.86 -18.06
CA GLN A 329 -22.34 -8.04 -18.78
C GLN A 329 -22.59 -9.16 -17.75
N PRO A 330 -23.81 -9.71 -17.66
CA PRO A 330 -24.12 -10.77 -16.71
C PRO A 330 -23.43 -12.08 -17.09
N VAL A 331 -22.95 -12.80 -16.07
CA VAL A 331 -22.40 -14.15 -16.10
C VAL A 331 -23.12 -14.93 -15.01
N GLN A 332 -23.91 -15.93 -15.39
CA GLN A 332 -24.58 -16.78 -14.41
C GLN A 332 -23.59 -17.77 -13.80
N VAL A 333 -23.68 -17.93 -12.49
CA VAL A 333 -22.88 -18.84 -11.68
C VAL A 333 -23.84 -19.73 -10.95
N ASP A 334 -23.99 -20.94 -11.46
CA ASP A 334 -24.89 -21.93 -10.88
C ASP A 334 -24.21 -22.69 -9.73
N GLU A 335 -25.04 -23.31 -8.89
CA GLU A 335 -24.59 -24.25 -7.87
C GLU A 335 -23.88 -25.44 -8.54
N PRO A 336 -22.75 -25.90 -7.99
CA PRO A 336 -22.06 -27.06 -8.53
C PRO A 336 -22.92 -28.31 -8.40
N SER A 337 -22.83 -29.20 -9.38
CA SER A 337 -23.44 -30.52 -9.28
C SER A 337 -22.79 -31.35 -8.15
N VAL A 338 -23.45 -32.45 -7.75
CA VAL A 338 -22.92 -33.35 -6.72
C VAL A 338 -21.54 -33.90 -7.13
N ASP A 339 -21.38 -34.28 -8.40
CA ASP A 339 -20.12 -34.83 -8.91
C ASP A 339 -19.01 -33.77 -8.89
N GLU A 340 -19.28 -32.55 -9.35
CA GLU A 340 -18.33 -31.43 -9.28
C GLU A 340 -17.98 -31.06 -7.84
N THR A 341 -18.97 -31.11 -6.93
CA THR A 341 -18.75 -30.87 -5.49
C THR A 341 -17.79 -31.89 -4.91
N ILE A 342 -17.92 -33.16 -5.29
CA ILE A 342 -17.00 -34.23 -4.87
C ILE A 342 -15.57 -33.94 -5.39
N GLU A 343 -15.43 -33.47 -6.63
CA GLU A 343 -14.12 -33.12 -7.19
C GLU A 343 -13.51 -31.91 -6.47
N ILE A 344 -14.30 -30.87 -6.18
CA ILE A 344 -13.87 -29.71 -5.41
C ILE A 344 -13.35 -30.15 -4.03
N LEU A 345 -14.11 -30.97 -3.30
CA LEU A 345 -13.71 -31.47 -1.98
C LEU A 345 -12.42 -32.30 -2.02
N LYS A 346 -12.22 -33.11 -3.07
CA LYS A 346 -10.98 -33.86 -3.26
C LYS A 346 -9.78 -32.94 -3.51
N GLY A 347 -9.97 -31.82 -4.21
CA GLY A 347 -8.91 -30.87 -4.51
C GLY A 347 -8.45 -30.04 -3.31
N VAL A 348 -9.39 -29.58 -2.49
CA VAL A 348 -9.07 -28.82 -1.28
C VAL A 348 -8.57 -29.70 -0.13
N ARG A 349 -8.75 -31.02 -0.23
CA ARG A 349 -8.37 -31.99 0.81
C ARG A 349 -6.96 -31.79 1.34
N SER A 350 -5.96 -31.69 0.46
CA SER A 350 -4.56 -31.57 0.87
C SER A 350 -4.30 -30.29 1.66
N ALA A 351 -4.91 -29.17 1.26
CA ALA A 351 -4.80 -27.89 1.96
C ALA A 351 -5.43 -27.96 3.36
N TYR A 352 -6.58 -28.64 3.50
CA TYR A 352 -7.20 -28.86 4.81
C TYR A 352 -6.39 -29.81 5.70
N GLU A 353 -5.80 -30.87 5.14
CA GLU A 353 -4.94 -31.80 5.87
C GLU A 353 -3.71 -31.09 6.47
N GLU A 354 -3.06 -30.21 5.69
CA GLU A 354 -1.94 -29.39 6.13
C GLU A 354 -2.37 -28.36 7.20
N HIS A 355 -3.46 -27.63 6.96
CA HIS A 355 -3.97 -26.64 7.91
C HIS A 355 -4.32 -27.24 9.29
N HIS A 356 -4.93 -28.43 9.29
CA HIS A 356 -5.33 -29.12 10.52
C HIS A 356 -4.26 -30.06 11.08
N HIS A 357 -3.07 -30.11 10.48
CA HIS A 357 -1.95 -30.96 10.91
C HIS A 357 -2.34 -32.44 11.04
N LEU A 358 -3.12 -32.93 10.07
CA LEU A 358 -3.60 -34.32 10.05
C LEU A 358 -2.60 -35.28 9.39
N VAL A 359 -1.55 -34.75 8.75
CA VAL A 359 -0.49 -35.50 8.03
C VAL A 359 0.88 -35.02 8.47
#